data_AF-A0A1E4TG29-F1
#
_entry.id   AF-A0A1E4TG29-F1
#
_cell.length_a   1.000
_cell.length_b   1.000
_cell.length_c   1.000
_cell.angle_alpha   90.00
_cell.angle_beta   90.00
_cell.angle_gamma   90.00
#
_symmetry.space_group_name_H-M   'P 1'
#
loop_
_entity.id
_entity.type
_entity.pdbx_description
1 polymer ?
#
loop_
_entity_poly.entity_id
_entity_poly.type
_entity_poly.pdbx_seq_one_letter_code
_entity_poly.pdbx_strand_id
1 'polypeptide(L)'
;MLPQIVLLLCAFTQFVHAWSEKDYELFELKDAVEKAEGTGVTFYDWLDVSPYSSNEELTKSYRKLSRKLHPDKAPKKQKKVANERFSRLSVVISILRDPEMRERYDYFLKHGFPKWRGTGYYYRRLRPGLGSVLVLLVCLFNWAHYGIIRMNARGHRRHMQYCIDTAREVAEWPEKVQTLKKVQLYNGKVFSVKASGKVSLLEIEDGVEVEYPLDTDEIQMPTWRDTFVYLLYRKLYSKLTNSQTGDKSKGHKLGLKEAKKTAPKPSSQIKRKKESKKASKKA
;
A
#
# COMPACT_ATOMS: atom_id res chain seq x y z
N MET A 1 0.44 -18.61 -12.39
CA MET A 1 -0.75 -17.93 -11.84
C MET A 1 -0.69 -16.41 -11.90
N LEU A 2 0.26 -15.72 -11.24
CA LEU A 2 0.37 -14.25 -11.30
C LEU A 2 0.58 -13.64 -12.70
N PRO A 3 1.43 -14.16 -13.60
CA PRO A 3 1.63 -13.55 -14.92
C PRO A 3 0.40 -13.69 -15.84
N GLN A 4 -0.37 -14.78 -15.68
CA GLN A 4 -1.61 -15.00 -16.43
C GLN A 4 -2.72 -14.03 -16.01
N ILE A 5 -2.82 -13.72 -14.72
CA ILE A 5 -3.80 -12.74 -14.21
C ILE A 5 -3.47 -11.33 -14.70
N VAL A 6 -2.18 -10.96 -14.76
CA VAL A 6 -1.75 -9.65 -15.27
C VAL A 6 -2.04 -9.51 -16.76
N LEU A 7 -1.75 -10.54 -17.57
CA LEU A 7 -2.08 -10.54 -18.99
C LEU A 7 -3.60 -10.48 -19.24
N LEU A 8 -4.38 -11.18 -18.42
CA LEU A 8 -5.84 -11.18 -18.49
C LEU A 8 -6.39 -9.80 -18.08
N LEU A 9 -5.87 -9.17 -17.02
CA LEU A 9 -6.22 -7.79 -16.66
C LEU A 9 -5.87 -6.78 -17.77
N CYS A 10 -4.69 -6.89 -18.39
CA CYS A 10 -4.29 -6.02 -19.51
C CYS A 10 -5.12 -6.26 -20.78
N ALA A 11 -5.63 -7.46 -21.00
CA ALA A 11 -6.54 -7.73 -22.12
C ALA A 11 -7.93 -7.09 -21.86
N PHE A 12 -8.40 -7.09 -20.61
CA PHE A 12 -9.68 -6.48 -20.25
C PHE A 12 -9.69 -4.95 -20.32
N THR A 13 -8.56 -4.27 -20.13
CA THR A 13 -8.50 -2.80 -20.30
C THR A 13 -8.77 -2.35 -21.73
N GLN A 14 -8.57 -3.23 -22.72
CA GLN A 14 -8.87 -2.93 -24.13
C GLN A 14 -10.36 -3.04 -24.47
N PHE A 15 -11.17 -3.68 -23.62
CA PHE A 15 -12.62 -3.82 -23.81
C PHE A 15 -13.45 -2.79 -23.05
N VAL A 16 -12.81 -1.96 -22.21
CA VAL A 16 -13.50 -0.84 -21.58
C VAL A 16 -13.61 0.28 -22.61
N HIS A 17 -14.75 0.35 -23.29
CA HIS A 17 -15.14 1.55 -24.03
C HIS A 17 -15.30 2.69 -23.02
N ALA A 18 -14.21 3.43 -22.82
CA ALA A 18 -14.26 4.66 -22.04
C ALA A 18 -15.11 5.67 -22.81
N TRP A 19 -16.06 6.29 -22.12
CA TRP A 19 -16.79 7.42 -22.68
C TRP A 19 -15.81 8.51 -23.10
N SER A 20 -16.11 9.15 -24.23
CA SER A 20 -15.31 10.26 -24.75
C SER A 20 -15.60 11.55 -23.99
N GLU A 21 -14.73 12.55 -24.15
CA GLU A 21 -14.91 13.89 -23.56
C GLU A 21 -16.28 14.49 -23.92
N LYS A 22 -16.68 14.38 -25.19
CA LYS A 22 -17.98 14.81 -25.71
C LYS A 22 -19.16 14.16 -24.97
N ASP A 23 -19.04 12.90 -24.58
CA ASP A 23 -20.11 12.18 -23.89
C ASP A 23 -20.25 12.69 -22.44
N TYR A 24 -19.12 13.01 -21.78
CA TYR A 24 -19.16 13.62 -20.45
C TYR A 24 -19.81 15.00 -20.47
N GLU A 25 -19.46 15.84 -21.46
CA GLU A 25 -20.10 17.16 -21.65
C GLU A 25 -21.61 17.02 -21.87
N LEU A 26 -22.01 16.05 -22.68
CA LEU A 26 -23.42 15.75 -22.94
C LEU A 26 -24.16 15.35 -21.66
N PHE A 27 -23.55 14.48 -20.84
CA PHE A 27 -24.14 14.02 -19.58
C PHE A 27 -24.26 15.15 -18.55
N GLU A 28 -23.22 15.97 -18.43
CA GLU A 28 -23.22 17.14 -17.55
C GLU A 28 -24.29 18.14 -17.97
N LEU A 29 -24.39 18.42 -19.27
CA LEU A 29 -25.41 19.32 -19.81
C LEU A 29 -26.81 18.78 -19.57
N LYS A 30 -27.05 17.48 -19.80
CA LYS A 30 -28.33 16.82 -19.54
C LYS A 30 -28.72 16.94 -18.07
N ASP A 31 -27.82 16.63 -17.14
CA ASP A 31 -28.08 16.74 -15.70
C ASP A 31 -28.35 18.20 -15.29
N ALA A 32 -27.62 19.14 -15.88
CA ALA A 32 -27.81 20.57 -15.62
C ALA A 32 -29.16 21.10 -16.13
N VAL A 33 -29.63 20.63 -17.29
CA VAL A 33 -30.97 20.96 -17.84
C VAL A 33 -32.06 20.33 -16.98
N GLU A 34 -31.94 19.04 -16.63
CA GLU A 34 -32.90 18.34 -15.78
C GLU A 34 -33.04 19.02 -14.41
N LYS A 35 -31.94 19.47 -13.82
CA LYS A 35 -31.94 20.20 -12.55
C LYS A 35 -32.60 21.58 -12.65
N ALA A 36 -32.54 22.23 -13.81
CA ALA A 36 -33.08 23.57 -14.01
C ALA A 36 -34.55 23.58 -14.44
N GLU A 37 -34.96 22.64 -15.28
CA GLU A 37 -36.28 22.62 -15.93
C GLU A 37 -37.22 21.56 -15.34
N GLY A 38 -36.69 20.50 -14.72
CA GLY A 38 -37.48 19.42 -14.12
C GLY A 38 -36.99 18.03 -14.52
N THR A 39 -37.38 17.03 -13.72
CA THR A 39 -36.99 15.62 -13.94
C THR A 39 -37.54 15.08 -15.26
N GLY A 40 -36.69 14.47 -16.08
CA GLY A 40 -37.09 13.86 -17.35
C GLY A 40 -37.28 14.81 -18.54
N VAL A 41 -36.98 16.11 -18.42
CA VAL A 41 -37.06 17.05 -19.55
C VAL A 41 -35.95 16.76 -20.56
N THR A 42 -36.31 16.53 -21.82
CA THR A 42 -35.34 16.33 -22.91
C THR A 42 -34.94 17.67 -23.55
N PHE A 43 -33.84 17.69 -24.32
CA PHE A 43 -33.44 18.86 -25.10
C PHE A 43 -34.50 19.30 -26.12
N TYR A 44 -35.20 18.34 -26.72
CA TYR A 44 -36.28 18.58 -27.65
C TYR A 44 -37.50 19.20 -26.95
N ASP A 45 -37.87 18.68 -25.78
CA ASP A 45 -38.97 19.24 -24.97
C ASP A 45 -38.66 20.65 -24.49
N TRP A 46 -37.41 20.91 -24.09
CA TRP A 46 -36.99 22.23 -23.65
C TRP A 46 -37.05 23.27 -24.77
N LEU A 47 -36.71 22.85 -26.00
CA LEU A 47 -36.80 23.67 -27.20
C LEU A 47 -38.19 23.67 -27.83
N ASP A 48 -39.16 22.92 -27.33
CA ASP A 48 -40.51 22.85 -27.93
C ASP A 48 -40.45 22.45 -29.42
N VAL A 49 -39.64 21.43 -29.74
CA VAL A 49 -39.43 20.91 -31.10
C VAL A 49 -39.53 19.38 -31.16
N SER A 50 -39.84 18.84 -32.33
CA SER A 50 -39.81 17.39 -32.57
C SER A 50 -38.37 16.84 -32.62
N PRO A 51 -38.12 15.59 -32.19
CA PRO A 51 -36.84 14.90 -32.39
C PRO A 51 -36.42 14.78 -33.86
N TYR A 52 -37.36 14.87 -34.79
CA TYR A 52 -37.12 14.83 -36.24
C TYR A 52 -37.01 16.22 -36.88
N SER A 53 -36.94 17.28 -36.07
CA SER A 53 -36.89 18.67 -36.52
C SER A 53 -35.65 18.99 -37.35
N SER A 54 -35.81 19.87 -38.34
CA SER A 54 -34.72 20.34 -39.21
C SER A 54 -33.86 21.41 -38.53
N ASN A 55 -32.66 21.65 -39.06
CA ASN A 55 -31.77 22.71 -38.54
C ASN A 55 -32.38 24.12 -38.61
N GLU A 56 -33.29 24.36 -39.57
CA GLU A 56 -34.03 25.61 -39.70
C GLU A 56 -35.04 25.79 -38.56
N GLU A 57 -35.78 24.73 -38.23
CA GLU A 57 -36.73 24.70 -37.11
C GLU A 57 -36.02 24.88 -35.77
N LEU A 58 -34.88 24.21 -35.56
CA LEU A 58 -34.02 24.41 -34.39
C LEU A 58 -33.59 25.88 -34.27
N THR A 59 -33.20 26.50 -35.39
CA THR A 59 -32.80 27.92 -35.41
C THR A 59 -33.96 28.84 -35.07
N LYS A 60 -35.15 28.56 -35.59
CA LYS A 60 -36.37 29.32 -35.29
C LYS A 60 -36.74 29.23 -33.81
N SER A 61 -36.73 28.02 -33.25
CA SER A 61 -37.03 27.82 -31.84
C SER A 61 -35.96 28.46 -30.93
N TYR A 62 -34.68 28.29 -31.25
CA TYR A 62 -33.59 28.97 -30.53
C TYR A 62 -33.80 30.48 -30.46
N ARG A 63 -34.13 31.13 -31.58
CA ARG A 63 -34.42 32.58 -31.61
C ARG A 63 -35.63 32.95 -30.76
N LYS A 64 -36.66 32.10 -30.68
CA LYS A 64 -37.85 32.30 -29.83
C LYS A 64 -37.48 32.20 -28.35
N LEU A 65 -36.74 31.16 -27.96
CA LEU A 65 -36.39 30.88 -26.57
C LEU A 65 -35.28 31.81 -26.04
N SER A 66 -34.28 32.12 -26.86
CA SER A 66 -33.21 33.08 -26.56
C SER A 66 -33.76 34.46 -26.19
N ARG A 67 -34.77 34.95 -26.92
CA ARG A 67 -35.47 36.22 -26.61
C ARG A 67 -36.23 36.19 -25.29
N LYS A 68 -36.66 35.02 -24.81
CA LYS A 68 -37.33 34.86 -23.52
C LYS A 68 -36.33 34.75 -22.37
N LEU A 69 -35.24 34.01 -22.57
CA LEU A 69 -34.22 33.73 -21.55
C LEU A 69 -33.08 34.76 -21.50
N HIS A 70 -33.12 35.82 -22.32
CA HIS A 70 -32.05 36.81 -22.39
C HIS A 70 -31.75 37.45 -21.01
N PRO A 71 -30.48 37.48 -20.56
CA PRO A 71 -30.14 37.96 -19.21
C PRO A 71 -30.49 39.43 -18.95
N ASP A 72 -30.65 40.24 -20.00
CA ASP A 72 -31.07 41.64 -19.86
C ASP A 72 -32.52 41.82 -19.43
N LYS A 73 -33.39 40.84 -19.70
CA LYS A 73 -34.80 40.88 -19.27
C LYS A 73 -34.98 40.39 -17.83
N ALA A 74 -33.94 39.80 -17.23
CA ALA A 74 -34.01 39.24 -15.90
C ALA A 74 -33.75 40.29 -14.81
N PRO A 75 -34.46 40.23 -13.66
CA PRO A 75 -34.19 41.11 -12.54
C PRO A 75 -32.79 40.86 -11.96
N LYS A 76 -32.16 41.90 -11.37
CA LYS A 76 -30.77 41.85 -10.86
C LYS A 76 -30.47 40.61 -10.00
N LYS A 77 -31.41 40.18 -9.15
CA LYS A 77 -31.27 39.00 -8.27
C LYS A 77 -31.17 37.67 -9.03
N GLN A 78 -31.79 37.57 -10.20
CA GLN A 78 -31.83 36.35 -11.02
C GLN A 78 -30.89 36.41 -12.22
N LYS A 79 -30.12 37.49 -12.39
CA LYS A 79 -29.24 37.69 -13.54
C LYS A 79 -28.21 36.57 -13.71
N LYS A 80 -27.70 36.03 -12.59
CA LYS A 80 -26.79 34.85 -12.61
C LYS A 80 -27.48 33.60 -13.16
N VAL A 81 -28.66 33.27 -12.66
CA VAL A 81 -29.45 32.10 -13.10
C VAL A 81 -29.86 32.23 -14.56
N ALA A 82 -30.27 33.44 -14.99
CA ALA A 82 -30.61 33.70 -16.38
C ALA A 82 -29.39 33.54 -17.31
N ASN A 83 -28.21 34.01 -16.90
CA ASN A 83 -26.99 33.84 -17.66
C ASN A 83 -26.61 32.36 -17.82
N GLU A 84 -26.70 31.58 -16.74
CA GLU A 84 -26.46 30.13 -16.79
C GLU A 84 -27.46 29.41 -17.68
N ARG A 85 -28.76 29.70 -17.57
CA ARG A 85 -29.80 29.10 -18.43
C ARG A 85 -29.59 29.47 -19.90
N PHE A 86 -29.22 30.72 -20.19
CA PHE A 86 -28.92 31.17 -21.55
C PHE A 86 -27.69 30.45 -22.13
N SER A 87 -26.62 30.34 -21.34
CA SER A 87 -25.41 29.61 -21.74
C SER A 87 -25.73 28.14 -22.05
N ARG A 88 -26.50 27.45 -21.20
CA ARG A 88 -26.96 26.07 -21.46
C ARG A 88 -27.76 25.96 -22.75
N LEU A 89 -28.63 26.94 -23.04
CA LEU A 89 -29.43 26.94 -24.26
C LEU A 89 -28.54 26.99 -25.51
N SER A 90 -27.50 27.82 -25.51
CA SER A 90 -26.55 27.90 -26.61
C SER A 90 -25.83 26.58 -26.83
N VAL A 91 -25.41 25.90 -25.75
CA VAL A 91 -24.72 24.60 -25.83
C VAL A 91 -25.66 23.47 -26.31
N VAL A 92 -26.91 23.45 -25.84
CA VAL A 92 -27.90 22.47 -26.30
C VAL A 92 -28.12 22.60 -27.81
N ILE A 93 -28.24 23.83 -28.32
CA ILE A 93 -28.43 24.04 -29.77
C ILE A 93 -27.18 23.69 -30.58
N SER A 94 -25.96 23.90 -30.06
CA SER A 94 -24.77 23.42 -30.77
C SER A 94 -24.74 21.90 -30.86
N ILE A 95 -25.17 21.19 -29.80
CA ILE A 95 -25.24 19.72 -29.79
C ILE A 95 -26.29 19.20 -30.77
N LEU A 96 -27.48 19.81 -30.82
CA LEU A 96 -28.55 19.37 -31.72
C LEU A 96 -28.30 19.73 -33.20
N ARG A 97 -27.45 20.71 -33.47
CA ARG A 97 -27.06 21.09 -34.83
C ARG A 97 -25.95 20.22 -35.39
N ASP A 98 -25.06 19.74 -34.53
CA ASP A 98 -24.01 18.80 -34.92
C ASP A 98 -24.62 17.40 -35.08
N PRO A 99 -24.59 16.81 -36.30
CA PRO A 99 -25.20 15.50 -36.55
C PRO A 99 -24.58 14.40 -35.69
N GLU A 100 -23.26 14.44 -35.43
CA GLU A 100 -22.57 13.44 -34.62
C GLU A 100 -23.03 13.48 -33.16
N MET A 101 -23.15 14.69 -32.61
CA MET A 101 -23.56 14.90 -31.22
C MET A 101 -25.05 14.64 -31.01
N ARG A 102 -25.87 14.98 -32.01
CA ARG A 102 -27.30 14.66 -32.00
C ARG A 102 -27.54 13.16 -32.01
N GLU A 103 -26.81 12.40 -32.83
CA GLU A 103 -26.91 10.95 -32.87
C GLU A 103 -26.52 10.31 -31.53
N ARG A 104 -25.43 10.78 -30.91
CA ARG A 104 -25.02 10.33 -29.56
C ARG A 104 -26.08 10.65 -28.51
N TYR A 105 -26.65 11.85 -28.54
CA TYR A 105 -27.75 12.23 -27.66
C TYR A 105 -28.96 11.32 -27.82
N ASP A 106 -29.37 11.06 -29.06
CA ASP A 106 -30.49 10.17 -29.36
C ASP A 106 -30.21 8.71 -28.96
N TYR A 107 -28.96 8.26 -29.08
CA TYR A 107 -28.51 6.96 -28.58
C TYR A 107 -28.73 6.83 -27.07
N PHE A 108 -28.24 7.79 -26.28
CA PHE A 108 -28.41 7.78 -24.82
C PHE A 108 -29.86 8.04 -24.39
N LEU A 109 -30.63 8.78 -25.18
CA LEU A 109 -32.06 8.98 -24.92
C LEU A 109 -32.84 7.67 -25.03
N LYS A 110 -32.49 6.79 -25.97
CA LYS A 110 -33.12 5.47 -26.15
C LYS A 110 -32.60 4.40 -25.18
N HIS A 111 -31.29 4.36 -24.94
CA HIS A 111 -30.66 3.32 -24.11
C HIS A 111 -30.56 3.69 -22.63
N GLY A 112 -30.83 4.95 -22.30
CA GLY A 112 -30.72 5.49 -20.95
C GLY A 112 -29.38 6.20 -20.70
N PHE A 113 -29.44 7.27 -19.93
CA PHE A 113 -28.26 8.01 -19.49
C PHE A 113 -27.61 7.34 -18.26
N PRO A 114 -26.28 7.22 -18.22
CA PRO A 114 -25.60 6.74 -17.02
C PRO A 114 -25.81 7.74 -15.87
N LYS A 115 -26.02 7.23 -14.64
CA LYS A 115 -26.01 8.05 -13.42
C LYS A 115 -24.58 8.40 -13.03
N TRP A 116 -23.88 9.13 -13.88
CA TRP A 116 -22.53 9.63 -13.62
C TRP A 116 -22.61 11.00 -12.94
N ARG A 117 -21.96 11.17 -11.78
CA ARG A 117 -21.95 12.44 -11.04
C ARG A 117 -20.64 13.23 -11.18
N GLY A 118 -19.79 12.86 -12.13
CA GLY A 118 -18.46 13.46 -12.28
C GLY A 118 -17.44 12.98 -11.25
N THR A 119 -16.15 13.11 -11.56
CA THR A 119 -15.06 12.90 -10.57
C THR A 119 -15.16 13.93 -9.44
N GLY A 120 -15.62 15.15 -9.76
CA GLY A 120 -15.90 16.23 -8.80
C GLY A 120 -16.89 15.86 -7.69
N TYR A 121 -17.81 14.91 -7.92
CA TYR A 121 -18.71 14.43 -6.87
C TYR A 121 -17.97 13.73 -5.74
N TYR A 122 -16.96 12.92 -6.07
CA TYR A 122 -16.12 12.27 -5.07
C TYR A 122 -15.32 13.30 -4.28
N TYR A 123 -14.74 14.30 -4.94
CA TYR A 123 -14.03 15.41 -4.27
C TYR A 123 -14.94 16.26 -3.38
N ARG A 124 -16.20 16.48 -3.76
CA ARG A 124 -17.15 17.28 -2.97
C ARG A 124 -17.64 16.54 -1.72
N ARG A 125 -17.87 15.23 -1.83
CA ARG A 125 -18.34 14.39 -0.70
C ARG A 125 -17.19 13.99 0.21
N LEU A 126 -16.08 13.53 -0.36
CA LEU A 126 -14.85 13.21 0.34
C LEU A 126 -13.90 14.39 0.11
N ARG A 127 -14.12 15.53 0.78
CA ARG A 127 -13.07 16.55 0.85
C ARG A 127 -11.96 15.94 1.69
N PRO A 128 -10.82 15.52 1.10
CA PRO A 128 -9.79 14.87 1.87
C PRO A 128 -9.22 15.91 2.81
N GLY A 129 -9.61 15.85 4.09
CA GLY A 129 -9.00 16.65 5.13
C GLY A 129 -7.59 16.16 5.41
N LEU A 130 -6.81 16.98 6.10
CA LEU A 130 -5.46 16.61 6.53
C LEU A 130 -5.44 15.24 7.22
N GLY A 131 -6.44 14.95 8.07
CA GLY A 131 -6.58 13.66 8.74
C GLY A 131 -6.71 12.47 7.80
N SER A 132 -7.55 12.54 6.76
CA SER A 132 -7.69 11.45 5.79
C SER A 132 -6.42 11.22 4.97
N VAL A 133 -5.68 12.30 4.67
CA VAL A 133 -4.39 12.20 3.97
C VAL A 133 -3.35 11.54 4.87
N LEU A 134 -3.27 11.95 6.14
CA LEU A 134 -2.34 11.34 7.10
C LEU A 134 -2.63 9.86 7.32
N VAL A 135 -3.91 9.46 7.45
CA VAL A 135 -4.29 8.05 7.57
C VAL A 135 -3.88 7.26 6.33
N LEU A 136 -4.13 7.78 5.13
CA LEU A 136 -3.73 7.13 3.88
C LEU A 136 -2.21 6.98 3.78
N LEU A 137 -1.45 8.02 4.13
CA LEU A 137 0.02 7.96 4.14
C LEU A 137 0.55 6.95 5.16
N VAL A 138 -0.03 6.90 6.36
CA VAL A 138 0.33 5.92 7.39
C VAL A 138 0.02 4.50 6.91
N CYS A 139 -1.12 4.27 6.26
CA CYS A 139 -1.47 2.98 5.68
C CYS A 139 -0.49 2.57 4.57
N LEU A 140 -0.16 3.47 3.65
CA LEU A 140 0.81 3.23 2.57
C LEU A 140 2.21 2.93 3.13
N PHE A 141 2.66 3.69 4.11
CA PHE A 141 3.96 3.48 4.75
C PHE A 141 4.02 2.13 5.48
N ASN A 142 2.95 1.76 6.21
CA ASN A 142 2.86 0.43 6.84
C ASN A 142 2.91 -0.70 5.82
N TRP A 143 2.18 -0.56 4.72
CA TRP A 143 2.14 -1.57 3.66
C TRP A 143 3.50 -1.73 2.99
N ALA A 144 4.17 -0.63 2.65
CA ALA A 144 5.52 -0.64 2.08
C ALA A 144 6.54 -1.27 3.05
N HIS A 145 6.52 -0.87 4.32
CA HIS A 145 7.40 -1.42 5.35
C HIS A 145 7.18 -2.93 5.55
N TYR A 146 5.93 -3.38 5.60
CA TYR A 146 5.60 -4.81 5.65
C TYR A 146 6.13 -5.55 4.42
N GLY A 147 5.99 -4.96 3.23
CA GLY A 147 6.57 -5.48 1.99
C GLY A 147 8.08 -5.69 2.09
N ILE A 148 8.82 -4.68 2.59
CA ILE A 148 10.27 -4.73 2.77
C ILE A 148 10.67 -5.86 3.71
N ILE A 149 10.06 -5.96 4.90
CA ILE A 149 10.41 -7.01 5.86
C ILE A 149 10.10 -8.39 5.28
N ARG A 150 8.97 -8.54 4.57
CA ARG A 150 8.60 -9.79 3.91
C ARG A 150 9.57 -10.17 2.80
N MET A 151 10.05 -9.20 2.01
CA MET A 151 11.09 -9.42 1.00
C MET A 151 12.42 -9.82 1.63
N ASN A 152 12.81 -9.14 2.72
CA ASN A 152 14.04 -9.43 3.46
C ASN A 152 14.02 -10.85 4.03
N ALA A 153 12.92 -11.25 4.70
CA ALA A 153 12.76 -12.60 5.24
C ALA A 153 12.80 -13.69 4.15
N ARG A 154 12.21 -13.44 2.98
CA ARG A 154 12.33 -14.34 1.82
C ARG A 154 13.77 -14.42 1.30
N GLY A 155 14.48 -13.31 1.27
CA GLY A 155 15.90 -13.24 0.88
C GLY A 155 16.78 -14.08 1.82
N HIS A 156 16.65 -13.87 3.12
CA HIS A 156 17.38 -14.64 4.15
C HIS A 156 17.12 -16.14 4.04
N ARG A 157 15.86 -16.55 3.84
CA ARG A 157 15.52 -17.97 3.66
C ARG A 157 16.20 -18.57 2.43
N ARG A 158 16.21 -17.86 1.30
CA ARG A 158 16.88 -18.33 0.07
C ARG A 158 18.39 -18.40 0.22
N HIS A 159 19.01 -17.39 0.85
CA HIS A 159 20.45 -17.40 1.07
C HIS A 159 20.86 -18.55 1.99
N MET A 160 20.09 -18.80 3.05
CA MET A 160 20.36 -19.89 3.96
C MET A 160 20.19 -21.26 3.29
N GLN A 161 19.17 -21.43 2.45
CA GLN A 161 19.01 -22.62 1.59
C GLN A 161 20.23 -22.81 0.69
N TYR A 162 20.68 -21.76 0.01
CA TYR A 162 21.88 -21.80 -0.81
C TYR A 162 23.11 -22.25 0.00
N CYS A 163 23.34 -21.71 1.20
CA CYS A 163 24.45 -22.17 2.05
C CYS A 163 24.33 -23.64 2.45
N ILE A 164 23.13 -24.12 2.77
CA ILE A 164 22.88 -25.52 3.12
C ILE A 164 23.14 -26.43 1.91
N ASP A 165 22.65 -26.06 0.74
CA ASP A 165 22.77 -26.85 -0.49
C ASP A 165 24.24 -26.91 -0.94
N THR A 166 24.94 -25.77 -0.98
CA THR A 166 26.39 -25.74 -1.29
C THR A 166 27.21 -26.52 -0.25
N ALA A 167 26.89 -26.42 1.04
CA ALA A 167 27.59 -27.21 2.06
C ALA A 167 27.37 -28.72 1.87
N ARG A 168 26.17 -29.13 1.43
CA ARG A 168 25.84 -30.54 1.11
C ARG A 168 26.55 -31.02 -0.14
N GLU A 169 26.63 -30.20 -1.18
CA GLU A 169 27.33 -30.52 -2.43
C GLU A 169 28.82 -30.73 -2.18
N VAL A 170 29.49 -29.79 -1.51
CA VAL A 170 30.93 -29.90 -1.19
C VAL A 170 31.21 -31.05 -0.21
N ALA A 171 30.22 -31.42 0.61
CA ALA A 171 30.34 -32.58 1.48
C ALA A 171 30.40 -33.92 0.73
N GLU A 172 30.06 -33.99 -0.57
CA GLU A 172 30.15 -35.15 -1.49
C GLU A 172 30.22 -36.50 -0.77
N TRP A 173 29.07 -37.17 -0.58
CA TRP A 173 28.97 -38.42 0.16
C TRP A 173 29.22 -39.62 -0.76
N PRO A 174 30.39 -40.30 -0.73
CA PRO A 174 30.45 -41.68 -1.15
C PRO A 174 29.58 -42.47 -0.18
N GLU A 175 28.61 -43.20 -0.73
CA GLU A 175 27.65 -43.99 0.02
C GLU A 175 28.38 -44.84 1.09
N LYS A 176 28.00 -44.66 2.37
CA LYS A 176 28.42 -45.43 3.57
C LYS A 176 29.57 -44.90 4.45
N VAL A 177 29.65 -43.59 4.72
CA VAL A 177 30.44 -43.09 5.87
C VAL A 177 29.56 -42.26 6.81
N GLN A 178 29.45 -42.67 8.09
CA GLN A 178 28.60 -42.03 9.11
C GLN A 178 29.32 -40.93 9.93
N THR A 179 30.49 -40.45 9.49
CA THR A 179 31.30 -39.51 10.27
C THR A 179 30.96 -38.05 9.95
N LEU A 180 31.08 -37.18 10.95
CA LEU A 180 30.96 -35.73 10.81
C LEU A 180 32.00 -35.20 9.81
N LYS A 181 31.58 -34.47 8.77
CA LYS A 181 32.48 -33.81 7.82
C LYS A 181 32.44 -32.30 8.05
N LYS A 182 33.60 -31.71 8.36
CA LYS A 182 33.80 -30.25 8.43
C LYS A 182 34.10 -29.75 7.01
N VAL A 183 33.29 -28.84 6.50
CA VAL A 183 33.39 -28.25 5.16
C VAL A 183 33.62 -26.75 5.31
N GLN A 184 34.64 -26.22 4.64
CA GLN A 184 34.86 -24.78 4.56
C GLN A 184 34.27 -24.26 3.25
N LEU A 185 33.37 -23.28 3.32
CA LEU A 185 32.89 -22.59 2.12
C LEU A 185 33.84 -21.45 1.72
N TYR A 186 33.67 -20.93 0.51
CA TYR A 186 34.46 -19.82 -0.05
C TYR A 186 34.48 -18.53 0.82
N ASN A 187 33.54 -18.41 1.76
CA ASN A 187 33.42 -17.29 2.69
C ASN A 187 34.25 -17.47 3.98
N GLY A 188 35.07 -18.51 4.10
CA GLY A 188 35.92 -18.78 5.27
C GLY A 188 35.18 -19.32 6.50
N LYS A 189 33.86 -19.56 6.39
CA LYS A 189 33.06 -20.16 7.46
C LYS A 189 33.12 -21.68 7.39
N VAL A 190 33.22 -22.33 8.55
CA VAL A 190 33.29 -23.79 8.67
C VAL A 190 31.89 -24.31 9.01
N PHE A 191 31.43 -25.31 8.27
CA PHE A 191 30.16 -25.97 8.48
C PHE A 191 30.38 -27.44 8.82
N SER A 192 29.65 -27.99 9.79
CA SER A 192 29.58 -29.42 10.04
C SER A 192 28.34 -30.00 9.37
N VAL A 193 28.52 -31.03 8.54
CA VAL A 193 27.42 -31.76 7.92
C VAL A 193 27.31 -33.13 8.57
N LYS A 194 26.16 -33.40 9.19
CA LYS A 194 25.85 -34.69 9.81
C LYS A 194 25.35 -35.68 8.75
N ALA A 195 25.55 -36.98 8.96
CA ALA A 195 25.06 -38.03 8.06
C ALA A 195 23.53 -38.00 7.84
N SER A 196 22.78 -37.34 8.74
CA SER A 196 21.34 -37.08 8.60
C SER A 196 21.00 -35.95 7.59
N GLY A 197 21.99 -35.34 6.94
CA GLY A 197 21.80 -34.22 6.01
C GLY A 197 21.56 -32.86 6.67
N LYS A 198 21.71 -32.75 8.01
CA LYS A 198 21.63 -31.48 8.75
C LYS A 198 22.98 -30.75 8.74
N VAL A 199 22.95 -29.46 8.43
CA VAL A 199 24.13 -28.60 8.34
C VAL A 199 24.15 -27.66 9.56
N SER A 200 25.29 -27.55 10.24
CA SER A 200 25.48 -26.61 11.35
C SER A 200 26.69 -25.72 11.07
N LEU A 201 26.66 -24.46 11.48
CA LEU A 201 27.79 -23.53 11.45
C LEU A 201 28.65 -23.79 12.69
N LEU A 202 29.95 -23.92 12.50
CA LEU A 202 30.93 -24.00 13.57
C LEU A 202 31.58 -22.62 13.73
N GLU A 203 31.33 -21.97 14.87
CA GLU A 203 31.99 -20.73 15.23
C GLU A 203 32.84 -20.94 16.49
N ILE A 204 34.04 -20.36 16.50
CA ILE A 204 34.98 -20.50 17.63
C ILE A 204 34.74 -19.32 18.56
N GLU A 205 34.03 -19.57 19.66
CA GLU A 205 33.72 -18.57 20.68
C GLU A 205 34.54 -18.90 21.94
N ASP A 206 35.40 -17.98 22.39
CA ASP A 206 36.30 -18.15 23.55
C ASP A 206 37.17 -19.44 23.53
N GLY A 207 37.57 -19.88 22.33
CA GLY A 207 38.38 -21.10 22.15
C GLY A 207 37.59 -22.41 22.25
N VAL A 208 36.25 -22.33 22.31
CA VAL A 208 35.33 -23.47 22.28
C VAL A 208 34.59 -23.47 20.95
N GLU A 209 34.56 -24.62 20.27
CA GLU A 209 33.76 -24.79 19.04
C GLU A 209 32.27 -24.88 19.41
N VAL A 210 31.46 -23.91 18.98
CA VAL A 210 30.00 -23.89 19.18
C VAL A 210 29.31 -24.21 17.85
N GLU A 211 28.43 -25.23 17.87
CA GLU A 211 27.61 -25.62 16.71
C GLU A 211 26.27 -24.88 16.71
N TYR A 212 26.01 -24.11 15.66
CA TYR A 212 24.73 -23.46 15.39
C TYR A 212 24.00 -24.22 14.27
N PRO A 213 22.88 -24.93 14.53
CA PRO A 213 22.14 -25.62 13.47
C PRO A 213 21.57 -24.60 12.47
N LEU A 214 21.78 -24.83 11.16
CA LEU A 214 21.13 -24.03 10.13
C LEU A 214 19.80 -24.69 9.74
N ASP A 215 18.71 -24.25 10.36
CA ASP A 215 17.36 -24.70 10.02
C ASP A 215 16.54 -23.58 9.34
N THR A 216 16.07 -23.83 8.12
CA THR A 216 15.31 -22.84 7.31
C THR A 216 13.96 -22.44 7.89
N ASP A 217 13.48 -23.23 8.85
CA ASP A 217 12.19 -23.02 9.52
C ASP A 217 12.32 -22.20 10.80
N GLU A 218 13.54 -21.89 11.25
CA GLU A 218 13.77 -20.94 12.35
C GLU A 218 13.52 -19.49 11.95
N ILE A 219 13.60 -19.16 10.65
CA ILE A 219 13.30 -17.82 10.15
C ILE A 219 11.80 -17.59 10.25
N GLN A 220 11.39 -16.95 11.36
CA GLN A 220 10.01 -16.57 11.60
C GLN A 220 9.55 -15.55 10.55
N MET A 221 8.44 -15.85 9.90
CA MET A 221 7.87 -14.94 8.91
C MET A 221 7.28 -13.71 9.60
N PRO A 222 7.58 -12.50 9.11
CA PRO A 222 7.11 -11.28 9.72
C PRO A 222 5.59 -11.21 9.66
N THR A 223 4.99 -10.89 10.79
CA THR A 223 3.55 -10.68 10.94
C THR A 223 3.25 -9.18 10.89
N TRP A 224 1.99 -8.79 10.70
CA TRP A 224 1.56 -7.38 10.74
C TRP A 224 1.92 -6.66 12.07
N ARG A 225 2.15 -7.43 13.14
CA ARG A 225 2.61 -6.93 14.46
C ARG A 225 4.08 -6.47 14.46
N ASP A 226 4.86 -6.84 13.45
CA ASP A 226 6.26 -6.42 13.32
C ASP A 226 6.39 -5.12 12.51
N THR A 227 5.27 -4.53 12.12
CA THR A 227 5.25 -3.26 11.39
C THR A 227 5.60 -2.10 12.31
N PHE A 228 6.32 -1.12 11.76
CA PHE A 228 6.82 0.05 12.48
C PHE A 228 5.75 0.76 13.30
N VAL A 229 4.55 0.97 12.75
CA VAL A 229 3.49 1.71 13.45
C VAL A 229 2.93 0.96 14.63
N TYR A 230 2.82 -0.37 14.55
CA TYR A 230 2.42 -1.18 15.71
C TYR A 230 3.50 -1.16 16.80
N LEU A 231 4.77 -1.26 16.42
CA LEU A 231 5.90 -1.19 17.35
C LEU A 231 5.99 0.19 18.02
N LEU A 232 5.77 1.26 17.25
CA LEU A 232 5.73 2.62 17.75
C LEU A 232 4.55 2.82 18.71
N TYR A 233 3.36 2.36 18.32
CA TYR A 233 2.17 2.38 19.18
C TYR A 233 2.40 1.62 20.50
N ARG A 234 2.93 0.40 20.43
CA ARG A 234 3.23 -0.43 21.62
C ARG A 234 4.26 0.25 22.53
N LYS A 235 5.35 0.78 21.96
CA LYS A 235 6.39 1.48 22.74
C LYS A 235 5.83 2.72 23.43
N LEU A 236 5.08 3.55 22.71
CA LEU A 236 4.41 4.74 23.27
C LEU A 236 3.43 4.36 24.38
N TYR A 237 2.56 3.37 24.14
CA TYR A 237 1.61 2.88 25.13
C TYR A 237 2.30 2.33 26.38
N SER A 238 3.35 1.53 26.21
CA SER A 238 4.13 0.98 27.33
C SER A 238 4.85 2.06 28.14
N LYS A 239 5.28 3.16 27.50
CA LYS A 239 5.95 4.27 28.18
C LYS A 239 4.96 5.12 28.97
N LEU A 240 3.76 5.36 28.43
CA LEU A 240 2.69 6.09 29.09
C LEU A 240 2.14 5.32 30.31
N THR A 241 1.95 4.01 30.17
CA THR A 241 1.42 3.16 31.25
C THR A 241 2.48 2.85 32.34
N ASN A 242 3.74 2.58 31.96
CA ASN A 242 4.81 2.39 32.95
C ASN A 242 5.24 3.67 33.67
N SER A 243 4.87 4.85 33.15
CA SER A 243 5.09 6.11 33.85
C SER A 243 4.11 6.30 35.02
N GLN A 244 2.99 5.56 35.06
CA GLN A 244 2.00 5.63 36.13
C GLN A 244 2.19 4.52 37.18
N THR A 245 2.82 3.38 36.82
CA THR A 245 3.19 2.28 37.76
C THR A 245 4.61 2.43 38.32
N GLY A 246 5.01 3.67 38.57
CA GLY A 246 6.39 4.06 38.87
C GLY A 246 6.78 4.14 40.34
N ASP A 247 6.25 3.31 41.26
CA ASP A 247 6.77 3.31 42.65
C ASP A 247 6.77 1.97 43.44
N LYS A 248 6.81 0.80 42.78
CA LYS A 248 7.05 -0.47 43.52
C LYS A 248 8.14 -1.39 42.93
N SER A 249 8.59 -1.15 41.70
CA SER A 249 9.58 -2.01 41.03
C SER A 249 11.05 -1.56 41.25
N LYS A 250 11.28 -0.29 41.63
CA LYS A 250 12.64 0.24 41.82
C LYS A 250 13.35 -0.36 43.05
N GLY A 251 12.63 -0.67 44.12
CA GLY A 251 13.20 -1.32 45.32
C GLY A 251 13.76 -2.72 45.05
N HIS A 252 13.06 -3.55 44.26
CA HIS A 252 13.51 -4.92 43.97
C HIS A 252 14.70 -4.97 43.00
N LYS A 253 14.86 -3.98 42.11
CA LYS A 253 16.01 -3.90 41.20
C LYS A 253 17.24 -3.25 41.83
N LEU A 254 17.11 -2.41 42.86
CA LEU A 254 18.25 -1.96 43.67
C LEU A 254 18.77 -3.06 44.59
N GLY A 255 17.89 -3.82 45.26
CA GLY A 255 18.29 -4.94 46.12
C GLY A 255 19.04 -6.05 45.38
N LEU A 256 18.64 -6.38 44.13
CA LEU A 256 19.35 -7.38 43.32
C LEU A 256 20.72 -6.91 42.78
N LYS A 257 20.91 -5.58 42.67
CA LYS A 257 22.20 -4.98 42.28
C LYS A 257 23.15 -4.84 43.47
N GLU A 258 22.63 -4.61 44.68
CA GLU A 258 23.42 -4.59 45.91
C GLU A 258 23.80 -6.00 46.39
N ALA A 259 22.91 -6.99 46.23
CA ALA A 259 23.23 -8.41 46.47
C ALA A 259 24.32 -8.96 45.54
N LYS A 260 24.43 -8.44 44.31
CA LYS A 260 25.54 -8.75 43.39
C LYS A 260 26.85 -8.01 43.71
N LYS A 261 26.81 -6.93 44.50
CA LYS A 261 28.01 -6.18 44.94
C LYS A 261 28.62 -6.74 46.24
N THR A 262 27.84 -7.44 47.06
CA THR A 262 28.25 -7.96 48.37
C THR A 262 28.64 -9.45 48.36
N ALA A 263 28.43 -10.16 47.25
CA ALA A 263 28.92 -11.54 47.10
C ALA A 263 30.48 -11.55 47.05
N PRO A 264 31.16 -12.40 47.83
CA PRO A 264 32.61 -12.46 47.86
C PRO A 264 33.15 -12.81 46.47
N LYS A 265 33.99 -11.93 45.91
CA LYS A 265 34.75 -12.21 44.68
C LYS A 265 35.50 -13.54 44.86
N PRO A 266 35.39 -14.51 43.94
CA PRO A 266 36.26 -15.68 43.97
C PRO A 266 37.71 -15.18 43.86
N SER A 267 38.42 -15.41 44.96
CA SER A 267 39.71 -14.81 45.27
C SER A 267 40.78 -15.16 44.25
N SER A 268 41.58 -14.15 43.94
CA SER A 268 42.81 -14.12 43.14
C SER A 268 43.97 -14.99 43.67
N GLN A 269 43.71 -15.99 44.52
CA GLN A 269 44.76 -16.85 45.09
C GLN A 269 45.27 -17.96 44.15
N ILE A 270 44.63 -18.18 43.00
CA ILE A 270 45.08 -19.21 42.05
C ILE A 270 46.14 -18.67 41.06
N LYS A 271 46.28 -17.34 40.91
CA LYS A 271 47.29 -16.75 40.00
C LYS A 271 48.71 -16.68 40.58
N ARG A 272 48.91 -16.51 41.89
CA ARG A 272 50.27 -16.45 42.48
C ARG A 272 50.94 -17.81 42.70
N LYS A 273 50.17 -18.91 42.86
CA LYS A 273 50.74 -20.27 43.03
C LYS A 273 51.28 -20.88 41.73
N LYS A 274 50.92 -20.33 40.57
CA LYS A 274 51.44 -20.75 39.25
C LYS A 274 52.70 -20.00 38.83
N GLU A 275 52.98 -18.82 39.41
CA GLU A 275 54.21 -18.06 39.10
C GLU A 275 55.41 -18.51 39.96
N SER A 276 55.23 -18.86 41.24
CA SER A 276 56.34 -19.39 42.05
C SER A 276 56.81 -20.80 41.62
N LYS A 277 55.90 -21.63 41.09
CA LYS A 277 56.25 -22.94 40.49
C LYS A 277 56.92 -22.83 39.12
N LYS A 278 56.83 -21.67 38.44
CA LYS A 278 57.50 -21.43 37.15
C LYS A 278 58.90 -20.84 37.31
N ALA A 279 59.21 -20.22 38.46
CA ALA A 279 60.55 -19.71 38.79
C ALA A 279 61.49 -20.79 39.38
N SER A 280 60.97 -21.78 40.12
CA SER A 280 61.79 -22.87 40.70
C SER A 280 62.16 -23.98 39.71
N LYS A 281 61.71 -23.92 38.45
CA LYS A 281 61.96 -24.94 37.42
C LYS A 281 62.88 -24.45 36.31
N LYS A 282 63.57 -23.32 36.54
CA LYS A 282 64.48 -22.66 35.59
C LYS A 282 65.80 -22.18 36.22
N ALA A 283 66.16 -22.73 37.39
CA ALA A 283 67.50 -22.70 37.96
C ALA A 283 67.89 -24.14 38.30
#